data_AF-A0A966SPT6-F1
#
_entry.id   AF-A0A966SPT6-F1
#
_cell.length_a   1.000
_cell.length_b   1.000
_cell.length_c   1.000
_cell.angle_alpha   90.00
_cell.angle_beta   90.00
_cell.angle_gamma   90.00
#
_symmetry.space_group_name_H-M   'P 1'
#
loop_
_entity.id
_entity.type
_entity.pdbx_description
1 polymer ?
#
loop_
_entity_poly.entity_id
_entity_poly.type
_entity_poly.pdbx_seq_one_letter_code
_entity_poly.pdbx_strand_id
1 'polypeptide(L)'
;MKAKKIAIAGLAFAALIALVVFEPWEPRHKGKTLREWLSFYPGSPSEDELRSEALKAMHERAVPILKRRLEWEPSEFLAGLSLKYQNRIPLIVSYQQGITDPRSRAAHDLGRMGDLATNAIPQLIALTNKHDLNS
;
A
#
# COMPACT_ATOMS: atom_id res chain seq x y z
N MET A 1 -21.67 3.56 38.39
CA MET A 1 -20.60 4.02 37.45
C MET A 1 -19.50 3.00 37.14
N LYS A 2 -19.11 2.09 38.06
CA LYS A 2 -17.97 1.16 37.83
C LYS A 2 -18.22 0.10 36.74
N ALA A 3 -19.42 -0.48 36.67
CA ALA A 3 -19.76 -1.54 35.71
C ALA A 3 -19.66 -1.10 34.22
N LYS A 4 -20.09 0.13 33.89
CA LYS A 4 -19.98 0.67 32.51
C LYS A 4 -18.51 0.81 32.05
N LYS A 5 -17.59 1.19 32.95
CA LYS A 5 -16.17 1.34 32.61
C LYS A 5 -15.48 0.00 32.34
N ILE A 6 -15.87 -1.05 33.05
CA ILE A 6 -15.35 -2.42 32.85
C ILE A 6 -15.85 -2.99 31.52
N ALA A 7 -17.13 -2.77 31.17
CA ALA A 7 -17.68 -3.19 29.88
C ALA A 7 -16.99 -2.48 28.70
N ILE A 8 -16.75 -1.16 28.80
CA ILE A 8 -16.05 -0.39 27.76
C ILE A 8 -14.59 -0.85 27.62
N ALA A 9 -13.89 -1.11 28.72
CA ALA A 9 -12.52 -1.61 28.69
C ALA A 9 -12.42 -3.01 28.04
N GLY A 10 -13.37 -3.90 28.33
CA GLY A 10 -13.44 -5.22 27.69
C GLY A 10 -13.70 -5.15 26.19
N LEU A 11 -14.59 -4.24 25.76
CA LEU A 11 -14.88 -4.01 24.34
C LEU A 11 -13.68 -3.42 23.59
N ALA A 12 -12.99 -2.45 24.19
CA ALA A 12 -11.78 -1.88 23.62
C ALA A 12 -10.66 -2.92 23.50
N PHE A 13 -10.50 -3.80 24.50
CA PHE A 13 -9.51 -4.86 24.47
C PHE A 13 -9.82 -5.93 23.42
N ALA A 14 -11.09 -6.33 23.30
CA ALA A 14 -11.53 -7.26 22.25
C ALA A 14 -11.35 -6.65 20.84
N ALA A 15 -11.62 -5.36 20.67
CA ALA A 15 -11.35 -4.64 19.42
C ALA A 15 -9.84 -4.58 19.12
N LEU A 16 -9.00 -4.39 20.13
CA LEU A 16 -7.54 -4.39 19.98
C LEU A 16 -7.02 -5.77 19.57
N ILE A 17 -7.51 -6.84 20.20
CA ILE A 17 -7.18 -8.23 19.84
C ILE A 17 -7.67 -8.53 18.42
N ALA A 18 -8.89 -8.11 18.07
CA ALA A 18 -9.41 -8.28 16.72
C ALA A 18 -8.52 -7.55 15.69
N LEU A 19 -8.04 -6.34 15.98
CA LEU A 19 -7.12 -5.62 15.09
C LEU A 19 -5.78 -6.34 14.90
N VAL A 20 -5.26 -7.00 15.94
CA VAL A 20 -3.99 -7.75 15.87
C VAL A 20 -4.17 -9.13 15.21
N VAL A 21 -5.27 -9.83 15.49
CA VAL A 21 -5.54 -11.18 14.98
C VAL A 21 -6.09 -11.16 13.54
N PHE A 22 -6.85 -10.13 13.18
CA PHE A 22 -7.35 -9.91 11.81
C PHE A 22 -6.46 -8.95 11.00
N GLU A 23 -5.27 -8.61 11.49
CA GLU A 23 -4.28 -7.93 10.65
C GLU A 23 -4.04 -8.83 9.43
N PRO A 24 -4.29 -8.35 8.19
CA PRO A 24 -4.36 -9.22 7.03
C PRO A 24 -3.01 -9.90 6.86
N TRP A 25 -2.96 -11.20 7.17
CA TRP A 25 -1.77 -12.01 7.02
C TRP A 25 -1.24 -11.78 5.61
N GLU A 26 -0.08 -11.13 5.54
CA GLU A 26 0.52 -10.77 4.28
C GLU A 26 0.78 -12.06 3.48
N PRO A 27 0.21 -12.18 2.26
CA PRO A 27 0.34 -13.39 1.49
C PRO A 27 1.82 -13.62 1.15
N ARG A 28 2.22 -14.89 1.22
CA ARG A 28 3.61 -15.32 1.03
C ARG A 28 3.73 -16.20 -0.20
N HIS A 29 4.80 -16.03 -0.95
CA HIS A 29 5.15 -16.85 -2.10
C HIS A 29 6.67 -17.07 -2.11
N LYS A 30 7.11 -18.32 -2.20
CA LYS A 30 8.53 -18.73 -2.13
C LYS A 30 9.27 -18.14 -0.90
N GLY A 31 8.59 -18.14 0.26
CA GLY A 31 9.15 -17.65 1.52
C GLY A 31 9.17 -16.13 1.70
N LYS A 32 8.85 -15.37 0.65
CA LYS A 32 8.81 -13.89 0.69
C LYS A 32 7.39 -13.37 0.83
N THR A 33 7.22 -12.25 1.54
CA THR A 33 5.93 -11.57 1.67
C THR A 33 5.62 -10.70 0.45
N LEU A 34 4.35 -10.31 0.28
CA LEU A 34 3.96 -9.42 -0.80
C LEU A 34 4.76 -8.10 -0.78
N ARG A 35 4.92 -7.45 0.37
CA ARG A 35 5.72 -6.23 0.50
C ARG A 35 7.15 -6.43 0.02
N GLU A 36 7.77 -7.57 0.32
CA GLU A 36 9.11 -7.89 -0.18
C GLU A 36 9.10 -8.02 -1.71
N TRP A 37 8.14 -8.76 -2.28
CA TRP A 37 7.96 -8.85 -3.73
C TRP A 37 7.73 -7.50 -4.41
N LEU A 38 7.06 -6.58 -3.71
CA LEU A 38 6.79 -5.23 -4.20
C LEU A 38 7.92 -4.22 -3.92
N SER A 39 8.90 -4.59 -3.08
CA SER A 39 10.05 -3.74 -2.75
C SER A 39 11.12 -3.76 -3.84
N PHE A 40 11.13 -4.79 -4.69
CA PHE A 40 12.03 -4.87 -5.83
C PHE A 40 11.75 -3.71 -6.80
N TYR A 41 12.79 -2.91 -7.07
CA TYR A 41 12.77 -2.03 -8.21
C TYR A 41 12.94 -2.88 -9.46
N PRO A 42 12.10 -2.71 -10.50
CA PRO A 42 12.29 -3.41 -11.76
C PRO A 42 13.60 -2.92 -12.39
N GLY A 43 14.68 -3.64 -12.11
CA GLY A 43 16.00 -3.42 -12.71
C GLY A 43 16.32 -4.50 -13.74
N SER A 44 15.68 -5.67 -13.64
CA SER A 44 15.86 -6.79 -14.57
C SER A 44 14.51 -7.35 -15.04
N PRO A 45 14.39 -7.74 -16.33
CA PRO A 45 13.19 -8.44 -16.84
C PRO A 45 12.80 -9.67 -16.01
N SER A 46 13.79 -10.40 -15.50
CA SER A 46 13.58 -11.60 -14.67
C SER A 46 12.90 -11.31 -13.33
N GLU A 47 13.20 -10.19 -12.67
CA GLU A 47 12.57 -9.86 -11.39
C GLU A 47 11.09 -9.47 -11.57
N ASP A 48 10.78 -8.83 -12.70
CA ASP A 48 9.43 -8.39 -13.00
C ASP A 48 8.51 -9.57 -13.36
N GLU A 49 9.06 -10.60 -14.02
CA GLU A 49 8.39 -11.89 -14.22
C GLU A 49 8.15 -12.63 -12.91
N LEU A 50 9.16 -12.76 -12.04
CA LEU A 50 9.04 -13.44 -10.74
C LEU A 50 8.01 -12.74 -9.83
N ARG A 51 7.98 -11.41 -9.88
CA ARG A 51 6.96 -10.63 -9.17
C ARG A 51 5.57 -10.87 -9.74
N SER A 52 5.43 -10.92 -11.07
CA SER A 52 4.15 -11.25 -11.69
C SER A 52 3.68 -12.66 -11.34
N GLU A 53 4.60 -13.63 -11.27
CA GLU A 53 4.32 -14.99 -10.81
C GLU A 53 3.84 -14.98 -9.36
N ALA A 54 4.52 -14.23 -8.48
CA ALA A 54 4.14 -14.11 -7.08
C ALA A 54 2.74 -13.47 -6.92
N LEU A 55 2.46 -12.37 -7.64
CA LEU A 55 1.15 -11.71 -7.63
C LEU A 55 0.03 -12.65 -8.08
N LYS A 56 0.27 -13.40 -9.17
CA LYS A 56 -0.66 -14.43 -9.64
C LYS A 56 -0.86 -15.51 -8.60
N ALA A 57 0.20 -16.03 -7.99
CA ALA A 57 0.10 -17.07 -6.97
C ALA A 57 -0.67 -16.61 -5.71
N MET A 58 -0.52 -15.34 -5.32
CA MET A 58 -1.20 -14.77 -4.17
C MET A 58 -2.70 -14.46 -4.42
N HIS A 59 -3.12 -14.40 -5.69
CA HIS A 59 -4.51 -14.19 -6.13
C HIS A 59 -5.19 -13.01 -5.39
N GLU A 60 -6.45 -13.17 -5.01
CA GLU A 60 -7.29 -12.15 -4.36
C GLU A 60 -6.70 -11.59 -3.06
N ARG A 61 -5.78 -12.30 -2.41
CA ARG A 61 -5.15 -11.85 -1.15
C ARG A 61 -4.20 -10.68 -1.36
N ALA A 62 -3.66 -10.52 -2.57
CA ALA A 62 -2.78 -9.38 -2.89
C ALA A 62 -3.57 -8.09 -3.13
N VAL A 63 -4.82 -8.21 -3.60
CA VAL A 63 -5.69 -7.09 -3.97
C VAL A 63 -5.91 -6.07 -2.84
N PRO A 64 -6.28 -6.44 -1.59
CA PRO A 64 -6.49 -5.45 -0.54
C PRO A 64 -5.21 -4.68 -0.17
N ILE A 65 -4.04 -5.31 -0.30
CA ILE A 65 -2.75 -4.66 0.00
C ILE A 65 -2.39 -3.68 -1.13
N LEU A 66 -2.61 -4.07 -2.38
CA LEU A 66 -2.41 -3.18 -3.54
C LEU A 66 -3.40 -2.00 -3.50
N LYS A 67 -4.65 -2.21 -3.09
CA LYS A 67 -5.64 -1.15 -2.86
C LYS A 67 -5.19 -0.15 -1.80
N ARG A 68 -4.68 -0.63 -0.66
CA ARG A 68 -4.11 0.25 0.37
C ARG A 68 -2.93 1.07 -0.16
N ARG A 69 -2.17 0.50 -1.09
CA ARG A 69 -1.00 1.17 -1.71
C ARG A 69 -1.40 2.17 -2.80
N LEU A 70 -2.52 1.94 -3.48
CA LEU A 70 -3.21 2.90 -4.34
C LEU A 70 -3.73 4.12 -3.55
N GLU A 71 -4.21 3.88 -2.32
CA GLU A 71 -4.68 4.93 -1.41
C GLU A 71 -3.55 5.67 -0.70
N TRP A 72 -2.28 5.38 -1.03
CA TRP A 72 -1.15 6.09 -0.43
C TRP A 72 -1.22 7.58 -0.78
N GLU A 73 -1.23 8.43 0.23
CA GLU A 73 -1.19 9.87 0.06
C GLU A 73 0.17 10.43 0.45
N PRO A 74 0.72 11.36 -0.34
CA PRO A 74 1.91 12.08 0.05
C PRO A 74 1.61 12.95 1.27
N SER A 75 2.47 12.89 2.27
CA SER A 75 2.37 13.78 3.42
C SER A 75 2.66 15.21 2.97
N GLU A 76 1.67 16.11 3.06
CA GLU A 76 1.85 17.54 2.76
C GLU A 76 2.99 18.16 3.56
N PHE A 77 3.15 17.70 4.81
CA PHE A 77 4.27 18.09 5.66
C PHE A 77 5.63 17.69 5.06
N LEU A 78 5.77 16.44 4.60
CA LEU A 78 7.02 15.98 3.97
C LEU A 78 7.23 16.67 2.62
N ALA A 79 6.17 16.92 1.85
CA ALA A 79 6.24 17.69 0.60
C ALA A 79 6.76 19.12 0.86
N GLY A 80 6.17 19.82 1.83
CA GLY A 80 6.61 21.16 2.24
C GLY A 80 8.04 21.17 2.81
N LEU A 81 8.42 20.15 3.57
CA LEU A 81 9.78 19.98 4.07
C LEU A 81 10.77 19.75 2.91
N SER A 82 10.42 18.92 1.95
CA SER A 82 11.26 18.63 0.79
C SER A 82 11.51 19.87 -0.08
N LEU A 83 10.46 20.68 -0.32
CA LEU A 83 10.56 21.96 -1.04
C LEU A 83 11.42 22.97 -0.29
N LYS A 84 11.26 23.06 1.05
CA LYS A 84 11.99 24.02 1.88
C LYS A 84 13.47 23.67 2.03
N TYR A 85 13.80 22.38 2.07
CA TYR A 85 15.14 21.90 2.37
C TYR A 85 15.88 21.31 1.16
N GLN A 86 15.32 21.40 -0.07
CA GLN A 86 15.92 21.03 -1.37
C GLN A 86 17.15 20.12 -1.26
N ASN A 87 16.93 18.84 -0.93
CA ASN A 87 17.96 17.80 -0.88
C ASN A 87 19.12 17.99 0.12
N ARG A 88 19.03 18.93 1.08
CA ARG A 88 20.05 19.10 2.14
C ARG A 88 19.98 18.05 3.25
N ILE A 89 18.91 17.26 3.29
CA ILE A 89 18.76 16.17 4.25
C ILE A 89 18.72 14.85 3.47
N PRO A 90 19.78 14.03 3.50
CA PRO A 90 19.86 12.78 2.75
C PRO A 90 18.82 11.73 3.19
N LEU A 91 18.18 11.92 4.35
CA LEU A 91 17.14 11.06 4.90
C LEU A 91 15.71 11.46 4.51
N ILE A 92 15.50 12.66 3.94
CA ILE A 92 14.20 12.99 3.35
C ILE A 92 14.18 12.30 2.00
N VAL A 93 13.56 11.11 1.99
CA VAL A 93 13.14 10.40 0.80
C VAL A 93 12.65 11.44 -0.20
N SER A 94 13.31 11.52 -1.36
CA SER A 94 12.90 12.41 -2.44
C SER A 94 11.43 12.11 -2.71
N TYR A 95 10.57 13.08 -2.42
CA TYR A 95 9.18 13.04 -2.87
C TYR A 95 9.20 13.20 -4.40
N GLN A 96 9.51 12.11 -5.09
CA GLN A 96 9.50 12.05 -6.55
C GLN A 96 8.19 11.41 -6.98
N GLN A 97 7.22 12.28 -7.22
CA GLN A 97 6.14 12.03 -8.19
C GLN A 97 6.78 11.43 -9.45
N GLY A 98 6.47 10.16 -9.78
CA GLY A 98 7.11 9.44 -10.87
C GLY A 98 7.38 7.96 -10.57
N ILE A 99 8.55 7.45 -10.98
CA ILE A 99 8.91 6.00 -10.93
C ILE A 99 8.86 5.42 -9.51
N THR A 100 9.01 6.28 -8.50
CA THR A 100 8.98 5.89 -7.08
C THR A 100 7.60 5.97 -6.44
N ASP A 101 6.58 6.46 -7.17
CA ASP A 101 5.22 6.57 -6.67
C ASP A 101 4.63 5.16 -6.43
N PRO A 102 4.31 4.82 -5.17
CA PRO A 102 3.78 3.50 -4.83
C PRO A 102 2.42 3.23 -5.50
N ARG A 103 1.67 4.26 -5.93
CA ARG A 103 0.36 4.12 -6.57
C ARG A 103 0.45 3.71 -8.02
N SER A 104 1.34 4.32 -8.80
CA SER A 104 1.58 3.94 -10.20
C SER A 104 1.94 2.46 -10.28
N ARG A 105 2.82 2.03 -9.38
CA ARG A 105 3.24 0.63 -9.26
C ARG A 105 2.09 -0.29 -8.82
N ALA A 106 1.27 0.14 -7.87
CA ALA A 106 0.10 -0.63 -7.43
C ALA A 106 -0.97 -0.76 -8.55
N ALA A 107 -1.21 0.31 -9.31
CA ALA A 107 -2.11 0.31 -10.46
C ALA A 107 -1.63 -0.67 -11.55
N HIS A 108 -0.34 -0.64 -11.86
CA HIS A 108 0.27 -1.57 -12.82
C HIS A 108 0.12 -3.03 -12.37
N ASP A 109 0.38 -3.33 -11.10
CA ASP A 109 0.23 -4.69 -10.57
C ASP A 109 -1.21 -5.19 -10.59
N LEU A 110 -2.16 -4.32 -10.24
CA LEU A 110 -3.59 -4.65 -10.33
C LEU A 110 -3.99 -4.94 -11.79
N GLY A 111 -3.45 -4.19 -12.75
CA GLY A 111 -3.63 -4.48 -14.18
C GLY A 111 -3.11 -5.87 -14.58
N ARG A 112 -1.96 -6.30 -14.06
CA ARG A 112 -1.39 -7.64 -14.32
C ARG A 112 -2.21 -8.78 -13.70
N MET A 113 -2.98 -8.50 -12.66
CA MET A 113 -3.88 -9.47 -12.04
C MET A 113 -5.16 -9.70 -12.84
N GLY A 114 -5.52 -8.79 -13.75
CA GLY A 114 -6.69 -8.92 -14.62
C GLY A 114 -8.01 -8.99 -13.84
N ASP A 115 -8.83 -9.99 -14.15
CA ASP A 115 -10.19 -10.15 -13.59
C ASP A 115 -10.23 -10.28 -12.06
N LEU A 116 -9.12 -10.70 -11.43
CA LEU A 116 -9.01 -10.81 -9.98
C LEU A 116 -9.00 -9.42 -9.30
N ALA A 117 -8.62 -8.37 -10.02
CA ALA A 117 -8.52 -7.01 -9.52
C ALA A 117 -9.74 -6.14 -9.89
N THR A 118 -10.80 -6.71 -10.45
CA THR A 118 -11.99 -5.96 -10.91
C THR A 118 -12.63 -5.13 -9.78
N ASN A 119 -12.57 -5.62 -8.53
CA ASN A 119 -13.07 -4.89 -7.36
C ASN A 119 -12.21 -3.67 -6.95
N ALA A 120 -11.06 -3.45 -7.61
CA ALA A 120 -10.19 -2.29 -7.45
C ALA A 120 -10.45 -1.20 -8.50
N ILE A 121 -11.26 -1.48 -9.53
CA ILE A 121 -11.59 -0.52 -10.60
C ILE A 121 -12.18 0.78 -10.05
N PRO A 122 -13.15 0.76 -9.10
CA PRO A 122 -13.68 2.02 -8.56
C PRO A 122 -12.61 2.89 -7.90
N GLN A 123 -11.62 2.30 -7.20
CA GLN A 123 -10.50 3.06 -6.63
C GLN A 123 -9.60 3.65 -7.72
N LEU A 124 -9.30 2.89 -8.78
CA LEU A 124 -8.50 3.37 -9.90
C LEU A 124 -9.17 4.56 -10.60
N ILE A 125 -10.48 4.49 -10.81
CA ILE A 125 -11.27 5.60 -11.37
C ILE A 125 -11.21 6.81 -10.44
N ALA A 126 -11.41 6.62 -9.13
CA ALA A 126 -11.36 7.70 -8.15
C ALA A 126 -10.00 8.42 -8.14
N LEU A 127 -8.90 7.67 -8.26
CA LEU A 127 -7.55 8.23 -8.31
C LEU A 127 -7.25 9.00 -9.59
N THR A 128 -7.85 8.61 -10.71
CA THR A 128 -7.68 9.35 -11.98
C THR A 128 -8.20 10.79 -11.88
N ASN A 129 -9.18 11.02 -11.00
CA ASN A 129 -9.78 12.34 -10.77
C ASN A 129 -9.08 13.16 -9.68
N LYS A 130 -8.07 12.59 -9.00
CA LYS A 130 -7.39 13.22 -7.87
C LYS A 130 -6.02 13.73 -8.31
N HIS A 131 -5.85 15.05 -8.27
CA HIS A 131 -4.56 15.69 -8.52
C HIS A 131 -3.83 15.87 -7.18
N ASP A 132 -2.60 15.40 -7.06
CA ASP A 132 -1.84 15.43 -5.79
C ASP A 132 -1.30 16.80 -5.42
N LEU A 133 -1.22 17.65 -6.42
CA LEU A 133 -0.83 19.04 -6.28
C LEU A 133 -2.12 19.82 -6.47
N ASN A 134 -2.79 20.17 -5.38
CA ASN A 134 -3.80 21.23 -5.46
C ASN A 134 -3.13 22.45 -6.11
N SER A 135 -3.59 22.81 -7.31
CA SER A 135 -3.52 24.18 -7.84
C SER A 135 -4.69 24.96 -7.27
#